data_AF-A0A965YRG6-F1
#
_entry.id   AF-A0A965YRG6-F1
#
_cell.length_a   1.000
_cell.length_b   1.000
_cell.length_c   1.000
_cell.angle_alpha   90.00
_cell.angle_beta   90.00
_cell.angle_gamma   90.00
#
_symmetry.space_group_name_H-M   'P 1'
#
loop_
_entity.id
_entity.type
_entity.pdbx_description
1 polymer ?
#
loop_
_entity_poly.entity_id
_entity_poly.type
_entity_poly.pdbx_seq_one_letter_code
_entity_poly.pdbx_strand_id
1 'polypeptide(L)'
;MNGQRKASLDDVKKDIAPYLEKRLLKKPYMKHENVTPVCQVLYSKYDNVQIFMKASADGKPMITIKVKGFLSGGELSYEIEGKGRNTASKDPLSWIDRMEDFDAFMN
;
A
#
# COMPACT_ATOMS: atom_id res chain seq x y z
N MET A 1 2.10 6.79 -24.33
CA MET A 1 3.30 7.37 -23.71
C MET A 1 3.88 6.35 -22.75
N ASN A 2 4.82 5.52 -23.20
CA ASN A 2 5.50 4.56 -22.32
C ASN A 2 6.68 5.28 -21.66
N GLY A 3 6.39 6.08 -20.63
CA GLY A 3 7.37 6.89 -19.88
C GLY A 3 7.69 6.36 -18.48
N GLN A 4 7.22 5.15 -18.15
CA GLN A 4 7.49 4.52 -16.87
C GLN A 4 8.94 4.03 -16.81
N ARG A 5 9.61 4.29 -15.68
CA ARG A 5 10.99 3.83 -15.42
C ARG A 5 10.99 2.66 -14.45
N LYS A 6 12.09 1.91 -14.36
CA LYS A 6 12.25 0.91 -13.29
C LYS A 6 12.52 1.62 -11.96
N ALA A 7 11.78 1.23 -10.92
CA ALA A 7 11.98 1.67 -9.55
C ALA A 7 13.02 0.81 -8.83
N SER A 8 13.77 1.43 -7.93
CA SER A 8 14.40 0.76 -6.79
C SER A 8 13.51 0.86 -5.55
N LEU A 9 13.81 0.10 -4.49
CA LEU A 9 13.11 0.25 -3.20
C LEU A 9 13.24 1.68 -2.65
N ASP A 10 14.37 2.34 -2.84
CA ASP A 10 14.59 3.69 -2.32
C ASP A 10 13.85 4.76 -3.13
N ASP A 11 13.69 4.56 -4.44
CA ASP A 11 12.80 5.40 -5.26
C ASP A 11 11.36 5.32 -4.73
N VAL A 12 10.87 4.09 -4.50
CA VAL A 12 9.52 3.85 -4.00
C VAL A 12 9.33 4.42 -2.59
N LYS A 13 10.30 4.25 -1.68
CA LYS A 13 10.24 4.88 -0.34
C LYS A 13 10.14 6.40 -0.42
N LYS A 14 10.91 7.05 -1.30
CA LYS A 14 10.90 8.51 -1.48
C LYS A 14 9.54 9.00 -1.96
N ASP A 15 8.95 8.30 -2.92
CA ASP A 15 7.66 8.67 -3.49
C ASP A 15 6.48 8.41 -2.54
N ILE A 16 6.58 7.40 -1.67
CA ILE A 16 5.53 7.10 -0.67
C ILE A 16 5.67 7.95 0.60
N ALA A 17 6.88 8.41 0.94
CA ALA A 17 7.15 9.14 2.19
C ALA A 17 6.16 10.29 2.51
N PRO A 18 5.70 11.11 1.53
CA PRO A 18 4.71 12.17 1.79
C PRO A 18 3.32 11.65 2.20
N TYR A 19 3.01 10.40 1.88
CA TYR A 19 1.71 9.77 2.14
C TYR A 19 1.68 8.96 3.45
N LEU A 20 2.84 8.83 4.11
CA LEU A 20 2.98 8.12 5.37
C LEU A 20 2.83 9.07 6.55
N GLU A 21 2.01 8.65 7.50
CA GLU A 21 1.88 9.28 8.80
C GLU A 21 2.91 8.68 9.76
N LYS A 22 3.57 9.56 10.53
CA LYS A 22 4.47 9.17 11.60
C LYS A 22 3.81 9.47 12.92
N ARG A 23 3.45 8.43 13.68
CA ARG A 23 3.18 8.57 15.12
C ARG A 23 4.47 8.28 15.88
N LEU A 24 4.77 9.12 16.87
CA LEU A 24 5.88 8.93 17.79
C LEU A 24 5.78 7.51 18.39
N LEU A 25 6.89 6.76 18.33
CA LEU A 25 7.04 5.37 18.81
C LEU A 25 6.26 4.28 18.03
N LYS A 26 5.63 4.60 16.89
CA LYS A 26 4.98 3.61 16.02
C LYS A 26 5.67 3.50 14.67
N LYS A 27 5.52 2.34 14.02
CA LYS A 27 5.92 2.18 12.62
C LYS A 27 5.12 3.17 11.75
N PRO A 28 5.70 3.72 10.68
CA PRO A 28 4.95 4.54 9.72
C PRO A 28 3.73 3.78 9.20
N TYR A 29 2.61 4.47 9.08
CA TYR A 29 1.35 3.91 8.60
C TYR A 29 0.74 4.83 7.55
N MET A 30 -0.20 4.30 6.76
CA MET A 30 -0.85 5.03 5.68
C MET A 30 -2.30 5.28 6.03
N LYS A 31 -2.80 6.50 5.84
CA LYS A 31 -4.25 6.74 5.94
C LYS A 31 -4.96 6.08 4.77
N HIS A 32 -6.20 5.64 5.00
CA HIS A 32 -6.99 5.01 3.94
C HIS A 32 -7.16 5.90 2.69
N GLU A 33 -7.35 7.21 2.87
CA GLU A 33 -7.47 8.19 1.79
C GLU A 33 -6.22 8.31 0.91
N ASN A 34 -5.04 7.93 1.44
CA ASN A 34 -3.77 8.00 0.74
C ASN A 34 -3.45 6.74 -0.08
N VAL A 35 -4.20 5.65 0.10
CA VAL A 35 -3.96 4.38 -0.60
C VAL A 35 -4.09 4.55 -2.12
N THR A 36 -5.21 5.12 -2.57
CA THR A 36 -5.47 5.31 -4.00
C THR A 36 -4.48 6.28 -4.66
N PRO A 37 -4.20 7.48 -4.10
CA PRO A 37 -3.16 8.37 -4.63
C PRO A 37 -1.78 7.70 -4.73
N VAL A 38 -1.38 6.92 -3.72
CA VAL A 38 -0.10 6.19 -3.76
C VAL A 38 -0.07 5.19 -4.91
N CYS A 39 -1.14 4.42 -5.10
CA CYS A 39 -1.21 3.46 -6.20
C CYS A 39 -1.08 4.16 -7.56
N GLN A 40 -1.78 5.27 -7.76
CA GLN A 40 -1.73 6.06 -8.98
C GLN A 40 -0.32 6.63 -9.25
N VAL A 41 0.34 7.18 -8.22
CA VAL A 41 1.71 7.72 -8.36
C VAL A 41 2.69 6.61 -8.74
N LEU A 42 2.61 5.46 -8.08
CA LEU A 42 3.53 4.36 -8.35
C LEU A 42 3.29 3.74 -9.72
N TYR A 43 2.03 3.45 -10.08
CA TYR A 43 1.71 2.91 -11.39
C TYR A 43 1.94 3.91 -12.52
N SER A 44 1.79 5.22 -12.32
CA SER A 44 2.12 6.18 -13.38
C SER A 44 3.62 6.32 -13.64
N LYS A 45 4.46 6.09 -12.62
CA LYS A 45 5.91 6.28 -12.70
C LYS A 45 6.72 5.00 -12.98
N TYR A 46 6.22 3.85 -12.55
CA TYR A 46 7.01 2.62 -12.51
C TYR A 46 6.33 1.42 -13.17
N ASP A 47 7.11 0.66 -13.95
CA ASP A 47 6.65 -0.54 -14.67
C ASP A 47 6.92 -1.84 -13.91
N ASN A 48 7.84 -1.81 -12.95
CA ASN A 48 8.30 -2.97 -12.19
C ASN A 48 7.72 -3.00 -10.75
N VAL A 49 6.64 -2.27 -10.49
CA VAL A 49 5.96 -2.23 -9.18
C VAL A 49 4.67 -3.06 -9.25
N GLN A 50 4.44 -3.85 -8.20
CA GLN A 50 3.16 -4.50 -7.95
C GLN A 50 2.69 -4.15 -6.55
N ILE A 51 1.40 -3.81 -6.42
CA ILE A 51 0.79 -3.43 -5.15
C ILE A 51 -0.26 -4.47 -4.80
N PHE A 52 -0.24 -4.93 -3.56
CA PHE A 52 -1.18 -5.91 -3.01
C PHE A 52 -1.67 -5.42 -1.66
N MET A 53 -2.88 -5.82 -1.28
CA MET A 53 -3.34 -5.69 0.09
C MET A 53 -3.32 -7.04 0.79
N LYS A 54 -3.03 -7.05 2.09
CA LYS A 54 -3.02 -8.25 2.94
C LYS A 54 -3.47 -7.89 4.34
N ALA A 55 -4.02 -8.84 5.08
CA ALA A 55 -4.21 -8.69 6.52
C ALA A 55 -2.88 -8.99 7.25
N SER A 56 -2.58 -8.24 8.31
CA SER A 56 -1.54 -8.59 9.27
C SER A 56 -1.97 -9.79 10.12
N ALA A 57 -1.04 -10.35 10.90
CA ALA A 57 -1.36 -11.42 11.86
C ALA A 57 -2.46 -11.01 12.87
N ASP A 58 -2.57 -9.72 13.16
CA ASP A 58 -3.58 -9.15 14.07
C ASP A 58 -4.88 -8.73 13.33
N GLY A 59 -5.06 -9.16 12.07
CA GLY A 59 -6.24 -8.86 11.26
C GLY A 59 -6.31 -7.42 10.74
N LYS A 60 -5.21 -6.66 10.80
CA LYS A 60 -5.20 -5.27 10.33
C LYS A 60 -4.88 -5.19 8.84
N PRO A 61 -5.53 -4.28 8.09
CA PRO A 61 -5.22 -4.11 6.67
C PRO A 61 -3.81 -3.54 6.47
N MET A 62 -3.05 -4.14 5.56
CA MET A 62 -1.72 -3.72 5.14
C MET A 62 -1.68 -3.55 3.62
N ILE A 63 -0.99 -2.53 3.15
CA ILE A 63 -0.56 -2.39 1.76
C ILE A 63 0.87 -2.90 1.63
N THR A 64 1.10 -3.80 0.68
CA THR A 64 2.40 -4.36 0.33
C THR A 64 2.76 -3.95 -1.09
N ILE A 65 3.94 -3.35 -1.24
CA ILE A 65 4.45 -2.82 -2.50
C ILE A 65 5.71 -3.62 -2.83
N LYS A 66 5.62 -4.41 -3.89
CA LYS A 66 6.69 -5.26 -4.40
C LYS A 66 7.37 -4.59 -5.58
N VAL A 67 8.67 -4.39 -5.46
CA VAL A 67 9.53 -3.93 -6.54
C VAL A 67 10.22 -5.14 -7.15
N LYS A 68 9.93 -5.43 -8.42
CA LYS A 68 10.58 -6.50 -9.18
C LYS A 68 11.97 -6.03 -9.63
N GLY A 69 12.99 -6.77 -9.25
CA GLY A 69 14.37 -6.56 -9.69
C GLY A 69 15.09 -7.90 -9.82
N PHE A 70 16.03 -7.99 -10.76
CA PHE A 70 16.78 -9.23 -11.03
C PHE A 70 17.77 -9.59 -9.90
N LEU A 71 18.33 -8.59 -9.21
CA LEU A 71 19.26 -8.77 -8.07
C LEU A 71 18.93 -7.89 -6.85
N SER A 72 17.98 -6.96 -6.98
CA SER A 72 17.68 -5.93 -5.97
C SER A 72 16.18 -5.72 -5.73
N GLY A 73 15.37 -6.72 -6.11
CA GLY A 73 13.94 -6.71 -5.81
C GLY A 73 13.67 -6.76 -4.30
N GLY A 74 12.48 -6.33 -3.89
CA GLY A 74 12.06 -6.44 -2.50
C GLY A 74 10.66 -5.91 -2.27
N GLU A 75 10.27 -5.88 -1.00
CA GLU A 75 8.90 -5.55 -0.60
C GLU A 75 8.91 -4.51 0.53
N LEU A 76 7.99 -3.55 0.44
CA LEU A 76 7.66 -2.62 1.50
C LEU A 76 6.24 -2.90 1.95
N SER A 77 5.97 -2.88 3.26
CA SER A 77 4.62 -3.07 3.78
C SER A 77 4.30 -2.03 4.83
N TYR A 78 3.11 -1.45 4.74
CA TYR A 78 2.61 -0.42 5.66
C TYR A 78 1.22 -0.79 6.15
N GLU A 79 0.98 -0.60 7.45
CA GLU A 79 -0.36 -0.70 8.03
C GLU A 79 -1.23 0.45 7.48
N ILE A 80 -2.47 0.13 7.09
CA ILE A 80 -3.46 1.13 6.71
C ILE A 80 -4.26 1.48 7.96
N GLU A 81 -4.39 2.77 8.28
CA GLU A 81 -5.22 3.23 9.40
C GLU A 81 -6.66 2.76 9.16
N GLY A 82 -7.15 1.90 10.06
CA GLY A 82 -8.57 1.59 10.13
C GLY A 82 -9.32 2.86 10.54
N LYS A 83 -10.38 3.22 9.82
CA LYS A 83 -11.26 4.34 10.22
C LYS A 83 -11.61 4.17 11.70
N GLY A 84 -11.30 5.18 12.49
CA GLY A 84 -11.63 5.27 13.91
C GLY A 84 -13.14 5.21 14.10
N ARG A 85 -13.64 4.00 14.31
CA ARG A 85 -14.87 3.56 14.98
C ARG A 85 -14.84 2.05 14.83
N ASN A 86 -14.38 1.35 15.87
CA ASN A 86 -14.46 -0.11 16.03
C ASN A 86 -14.58 -0.89 14.70
N THR A 87 -13.45 -1.30 14.11
CA THR A 87 -13.42 -2.48 13.23
C THR A 87 -13.11 -3.73 14.05
N ALA A 88 -13.44 -3.78 15.34
CA ALA A 88 -14.56 -4.61 15.79
C ALA A 88 -15.95 -4.15 15.27
N SER A 89 -16.08 -3.97 13.97
CA SER A 89 -17.32 -4.28 13.28
C SER A 89 -17.40 -5.79 13.40
N LYS A 90 -18.61 -6.34 13.55
CA LYS A 90 -18.86 -7.77 13.78
C LYS A 90 -18.24 -8.72 12.73
N ASP A 91 -17.56 -8.19 11.71
CA ASP A 91 -16.97 -8.93 10.63
C ASP A 91 -15.45 -8.67 10.46
N PRO A 92 -14.59 -9.61 10.91
CA PRO A 92 -13.15 -9.56 10.68
C PRO A 92 -12.78 -9.73 9.20
N LEU A 93 -13.75 -9.97 8.30
CA LEU A 93 -13.55 -10.11 6.85
C LEU A 93 -13.85 -8.82 6.07
N SER A 94 -14.20 -7.71 6.73
CA SER A 94 -14.39 -6.41 6.05
C SER A 94 -13.16 -5.88 5.28
N TRP A 95 -11.99 -6.52 5.42
CA TRP A 95 -10.83 -6.28 4.56
C TRP A 95 -10.98 -6.91 3.17
N ILE A 96 -11.82 -7.93 3.01
CA ILE A 96 -12.15 -8.59 1.74
C ILE A 96 -13.00 -7.66 0.88
N ASP A 97 -14.02 -7.00 1.45
CA ASP A 97 -14.79 -5.97 0.73
C ASP A 97 -13.88 -4.88 0.16
N ARG A 98 -12.81 -4.53 0.90
CA ARG A 98 -11.80 -3.57 0.42
C ARG A 98 -10.89 -4.14 -0.67
N MET A 99 -10.68 -5.46 -0.69
CA MET A 99 -10.00 -6.10 -1.81
C MET A 99 -10.86 -6.06 -3.06
N GLU A 100 -12.17 -6.26 -2.95
CA GLU A 100 -13.09 -6.12 -4.09
C GLU A 100 -13.10 -4.69 -4.62
N ASP A 101 -13.15 -3.68 -3.74
CA ASP A 101 -13.05 -2.27 -4.14
C ASP A 101 -11.71 -1.95 -4.83
N PHE A 102 -10.62 -2.57 -4.37
CA PHE A 102 -9.29 -2.38 -4.97
C PHE A 102 -9.13 -3.12 -6.28
N ASP A 103 -9.63 -4.34 -6.40
CA ASP A 103 -9.65 -5.11 -7.64
C ASP A 103 -10.53 -4.38 -8.68
N ALA A 104 -11.67 -3.80 -8.27
CA ALA A 104 -12.49 -2.96 -9.12
C ALA A 104 -11.81 -1.64 -9.54
N PHE A 105 -10.93 -1.08 -8.70
CA PHE A 105 -10.10 0.08 -9.06
C PHE A 105 -8.96 -0.29 -10.03
N MET A 106 -8.42 -1.50 -9.93
CA MET A 106 -7.29 -1.97 -10.72
C MET A 106 -7.66 -2.55 -12.09
N ASN A 107 -8.96 -2.82 -12.33
CA ASN A 107 -9.50 -3.46 -13.54
C ASN A 107 -10.30 -2.47 -14.39
#